data_AF-A0A7S3ZXY9-F1
#
_entry.id   AF-A0A7S3ZXY9-F1
#
_cell.length_a   1.000
_cell.length_b   1.000
_cell.length_c   1.000
_cell.angle_alpha   90.00
_cell.angle_beta   90.00
_cell.angle_gamma   90.00
#
_symmetry.space_group_name_H-M   'P 1'
#
loop_
_entity.id
_entity.type
_entity.pdbx_description
1 polymer ?
#
loop_
_entity_poly.entity_id
_entity_poly.type
_entity_poly.pdbx_seq_one_letter_code
_entity_poly.pdbx_strand_id
1 'polypeptide(L)'
;MSDVPGAFAAMALQQQQPLDNAVDASSRPEDLSCPCCFRPGKLCDSFSPEEAPMKIRGLRVLMASHGLDAYIVPSGDAHSSEYVAPCDERRAWLTGFTGSAGTAIVSMKEAALWTDGRYFNQASTQLEGSPFTLMRQHEPGVLDMPEWCLQQGSKIGICGGLCTLQFSQNFREKGLELVPIATDFVDVIWGSRRPKVPRNPCLEQPLALTGESVKSKLERVKKELNGSALVLNALDQICWLTNLRGCDVECNPVFFAYAVVTDELTLYLRCLDRELCGNGLEQHESDERIAVLKATLLEHFRSEGLAANLLPYSSFDAAECAQRCSGRKVALEKATSTLAMAAAIPEERRVLVDCSPVEIFKAVKNDVEIAGLRKAGRRDCAALVGFYGWLETRLGRVGGGVQISGAFP
;
A
#
# COMPACT_ATOMS: atom_id res chain seq x y z
N MET A 1 -16.79 49.68 -19.76
CA MET A 1 -15.41 50.11 -20.04
C MET A 1 -14.56 49.53 -18.92
N SER A 2 -14.26 48.23 -19.00
CA SER A 2 -13.11 47.61 -19.71
C SER A 2 -11.89 47.56 -18.78
N ASP A 3 -11.17 46.47 -18.56
CA ASP A 3 -11.27 45.05 -18.90
C ASP A 3 -10.24 44.35 -17.99
N VAL A 4 -10.58 43.16 -17.48
CA VAL A 4 -9.61 42.22 -16.88
C VAL A 4 -9.89 40.86 -17.54
N PRO A 5 -8.95 40.22 -18.26
CA PRO A 5 -9.23 38.94 -18.88
C PRO A 5 -9.02 37.80 -17.88
N GLY A 6 -10.12 37.13 -17.52
CA GLY A 6 -10.12 35.78 -17.01
C GLY A 6 -9.94 34.79 -18.16
N ALA A 7 -8.92 33.93 -18.06
CA ALA A 7 -8.68 32.86 -19.00
C ALA A 7 -8.28 31.59 -18.22
N PHE A 8 -9.24 30.88 -17.65
CA PHE A 8 -9.14 29.45 -17.28
C PHE A 8 -10.55 28.92 -16.92
N ALA A 9 -11.49 29.01 -17.86
CA ALA A 9 -12.82 28.42 -17.73
C ALA A 9 -13.47 28.19 -19.10
N ALA A 10 -12.81 27.45 -20.00
CA ALA A 10 -13.41 27.03 -21.28
C ALA A 10 -12.63 25.89 -21.96
N MET A 11 -12.54 24.71 -21.35
CA MET A 11 -12.17 23.46 -22.06
C MET A 11 -12.91 22.23 -21.51
N ALA A 12 -14.16 22.41 -21.09
CA ALA A 12 -15.02 21.29 -20.72
C ALA A 12 -16.45 21.63 -21.11
N LEU A 13 -16.78 21.50 -22.40
CA LEU A 13 -18.12 21.29 -22.97
C LEU A 13 -18.05 21.52 -24.49
N GLN A 14 -17.67 20.49 -25.25
CA GLN A 14 -18.03 20.40 -26.66
C GLN A 14 -18.45 18.96 -27.01
N GLN A 15 -19.78 18.81 -27.07
CA GLN A 15 -20.54 18.04 -28.06
C GLN A 15 -20.15 16.57 -28.28
N GLN A 16 -20.85 15.67 -27.57
CA GLN A 16 -21.09 14.31 -28.05
C GLN A 16 -22.20 14.36 -29.12
N GLN A 17 -21.83 14.12 -30.38
CA GLN A 17 -22.77 13.64 -31.41
C GLN A 17 -22.73 12.10 -31.44
N PRO A 18 -23.85 11.41 -31.72
CA PRO A 18 -23.88 9.96 -31.77
C PRO A 18 -23.28 9.46 -33.09
N LEU A 19 -22.20 8.67 -32.99
CA LEU A 19 -21.69 7.88 -34.11
C LEU A 19 -22.48 6.56 -34.17
N ASP A 20 -23.52 6.54 -34.99
CA ASP A 20 -24.05 5.30 -35.55
C ASP A 20 -23.03 4.77 -36.56
N ASN A 21 -22.19 3.84 -36.12
CA ASN A 21 -21.44 2.96 -37.01
C ASN A 21 -21.64 1.53 -36.55
N ALA A 22 -22.37 0.76 -37.37
CA ALA A 22 -22.47 -0.67 -37.26
C ALA A 22 -21.07 -1.29 -37.40
N VAL A 23 -20.48 -1.72 -36.29
CA VAL A 23 -19.22 -2.45 -36.29
C VAL A 23 -19.54 -3.94 -36.48
N ASP A 24 -19.06 -4.44 -37.61
CA ASP A 24 -18.99 -5.85 -37.99
C ASP A 24 -18.50 -6.73 -36.82
N ALA A 25 -19.31 -7.73 -36.45
CA ALA A 25 -19.08 -8.61 -35.31
C ALA A 25 -17.95 -9.65 -35.52
N SER A 26 -17.28 -9.63 -36.68
CA SER A 26 -16.24 -10.61 -37.05
C SER A 26 -14.80 -10.20 -36.72
N SER A 27 -14.56 -8.99 -36.19
CA SER A 27 -13.21 -8.49 -35.88
C SER A 27 -13.04 -8.02 -34.43
N ARG A 28 -13.58 -8.77 -33.46
CA ARG A 28 -13.18 -8.53 -32.06
C ARG A 28 -11.70 -8.89 -31.91
N PRO A 29 -10.82 -7.98 -31.48
CA PRO A 29 -9.50 -8.38 -31.03
C PRO A 29 -9.72 -9.41 -29.92
N GLU A 30 -8.99 -10.53 -30.00
CA GLU A 30 -8.96 -11.55 -28.95
C GLU A 30 -8.87 -10.84 -27.60
N ASP A 31 -9.67 -11.29 -26.64
CA ASP A 31 -9.71 -10.72 -25.30
C ASP A 31 -8.32 -10.83 -24.66
N LEU A 32 -7.51 -9.76 -24.78
CA LEU A 32 -6.15 -9.63 -24.24
C LEU A 32 -6.17 -9.37 -22.73
N SER A 33 -7.24 -9.75 -22.03
CA SER A 33 -7.27 -9.69 -20.57
C SER A 33 -6.43 -10.83 -20.00
N CYS A 34 -5.56 -10.52 -19.03
CA CYS A 34 -4.76 -11.57 -18.39
C CYS A 34 -5.69 -12.55 -17.66
N PRO A 35 -5.59 -13.88 -17.90
CA PRO A 35 -6.38 -14.88 -17.17
C PRO A 35 -6.16 -14.83 -15.65
N CYS A 36 -5.03 -14.27 -15.22
CA CYS A 36 -4.60 -14.15 -13.84
C CYS A 36 -5.31 -13.06 -13.01
N CYS A 37 -5.72 -11.96 -13.66
CA CYS A 37 -6.16 -10.74 -12.96
C CYS A 37 -7.25 -9.97 -13.72
N PHE A 38 -7.71 -10.48 -14.87
CA PHE A 38 -8.71 -9.87 -15.76
C PHE A 38 -8.39 -8.42 -16.16
N ARG A 39 -7.12 -7.97 -16.02
CA ARG A 39 -6.68 -6.64 -16.45
C ARG A 39 -6.59 -6.59 -17.98
N PRO A 40 -7.26 -5.63 -18.66
CA PRO A 40 -7.14 -5.48 -20.10
C PRO A 40 -5.72 -5.06 -20.52
N GLY A 41 -5.13 -5.74 -21.51
CA GLY A 41 -4.07 -5.17 -22.34
C GLY A 41 -2.62 -5.39 -21.92
N LYS A 42 -2.31 -6.27 -20.95
CA LYS A 42 -0.94 -6.78 -20.72
C LYS A 42 -0.98 -8.22 -20.20
N LEU A 43 -0.40 -9.15 -20.96
CA LEU A 43 0.03 -10.45 -20.44
C LEU A 43 0.98 -10.19 -19.26
N CYS A 44 0.68 -10.73 -18.07
CA CYS A 44 1.60 -10.66 -16.96
C CYS A 44 2.74 -11.68 -17.17
N ASP A 45 3.79 -11.30 -17.89
CA ASP A 45 5.00 -12.14 -17.94
C ASP A 45 5.75 -12.19 -16.58
N SER A 46 5.20 -11.60 -15.51
CA SER A 46 5.89 -11.36 -14.23
C SER A 46 5.62 -12.39 -13.13
N PHE A 47 4.62 -13.26 -13.27
CA PHE A 47 4.15 -14.12 -12.16
C PHE A 47 4.07 -15.61 -12.51
N SER A 48 4.92 -16.12 -13.41
CA SER A 48 4.93 -17.55 -13.71
C SER A 48 5.52 -18.37 -12.54
N PRO A 49 4.79 -19.38 -12.02
CA PRO A 49 5.31 -20.32 -11.01
C PRO A 49 6.53 -21.10 -11.51
N GLU A 50 6.68 -21.27 -12.83
CA GLU A 50 7.79 -21.98 -13.47
C GLU A 50 9.14 -21.28 -13.27
N GLU A 51 9.15 -19.96 -13.06
CA GLU A 51 10.36 -19.19 -12.78
C GLU A 51 10.79 -19.26 -11.30
N ALA A 52 9.90 -19.70 -10.41
CA ALA A 52 10.15 -19.72 -8.96
C ALA A 52 11.44 -20.47 -8.57
N PRO A 53 11.81 -21.62 -9.17
CA PRO A 53 13.09 -22.29 -8.88
C PRO A 53 14.33 -21.41 -9.13
N MET A 54 14.34 -20.61 -10.21
CA MET A 54 15.46 -19.72 -10.52
C MET A 54 15.50 -18.52 -9.56
N LYS A 55 14.33 -17.95 -9.23
CA LYS A 55 14.21 -16.86 -8.26
C LYS A 55 14.68 -17.28 -6.86
N ILE A 56 14.26 -18.45 -6.40
CA ILE A 56 14.72 -19.05 -5.13
C ILE A 56 16.23 -19.29 -5.13
N ARG A 57 16.80 -19.76 -6.25
CA ARG A 57 18.26 -19.95 -6.35
C ARG A 57 19.00 -18.62 -6.14
N GLY A 58 18.57 -17.54 -6.80
CA GLY A 58 19.13 -16.21 -6.59
C GLY A 58 19.01 -15.74 -5.13
N LEU A 59 17.83 -15.95 -4.53
CA LEU A 59 17.57 -15.61 -3.13
C LEU A 59 18.51 -16.37 -2.17
N ARG A 60 18.70 -17.68 -2.38
CA ARG A 60 19.59 -18.52 -1.56
C ARG A 60 21.07 -18.11 -1.66
N VAL A 61 21.51 -17.58 -2.80
CA VAL A 61 22.87 -17.02 -2.93
C VAL A 61 23.05 -15.81 -2.01
N LEU A 62 22.06 -14.91 -1.97
CA LEU A 62 22.07 -13.75 -1.07
C LEU A 62 21.95 -14.17 0.40
N MET A 63 21.12 -15.17 0.70
CA MET A 63 21.02 -15.74 2.05
C MET A 63 22.36 -16.31 2.52
N ALA A 64 23.03 -17.10 1.66
CA ALA A 64 24.32 -17.70 1.97
C ALA A 64 25.41 -16.64 2.23
N SER A 65 25.44 -15.54 1.45
CA SER A 65 26.41 -14.46 1.66
C SER A 65 26.19 -13.69 2.97
N HIS A 66 24.98 -13.75 3.54
CA HIS A 66 24.63 -13.14 4.82
C HIS A 66 24.56 -14.17 5.97
N GLY A 67 24.85 -15.45 5.70
CA GLY A 67 24.78 -16.53 6.67
C GLY A 67 23.39 -16.76 7.27
N LEU A 68 22.35 -16.60 6.45
CA LEU A 68 20.95 -16.82 6.85
C LEU A 68 20.51 -18.26 6.57
N ASP A 69 19.68 -18.80 7.46
CA ASP A 69 19.09 -20.14 7.35
C ASP A 69 17.76 -20.09 6.56
N ALA A 70 17.00 -19.00 6.75
CA ALA A 70 15.78 -18.72 6.01
C ALA A 70 15.56 -17.22 5.78
N TYR A 71 14.74 -16.89 4.79
CA TYR A 71 14.35 -15.52 4.46
C TYR A 71 12.83 -15.41 4.30
N ILE A 72 12.25 -14.41 4.94
CA ILE A 72 10.80 -14.14 4.96
C ILE A 72 10.47 -13.06 3.95
N VAL A 73 9.44 -13.31 3.14
CA VAL A 73 8.87 -12.38 2.15
C VAL A 73 7.38 -12.21 2.45
N PRO A 74 6.98 -11.16 3.19
CA PRO A 74 5.58 -10.86 3.46
C PRO A 74 4.89 -10.28 2.22
N SER A 75 3.56 -10.10 2.30
CA SER A 75 2.77 -9.47 1.22
C SER A 75 2.81 -7.94 1.23
N GLY A 76 3.04 -7.35 2.40
CA GLY A 76 2.93 -5.90 2.60
C GLY A 76 4.10 -5.10 2.03
N ASP A 77 3.91 -3.79 2.03
CA ASP A 77 4.92 -2.78 1.74
C ASP A 77 5.45 -2.15 3.05
N ALA A 78 6.24 -1.08 2.94
CA ALA A 78 6.78 -0.37 4.10
C ALA A 78 5.72 0.38 4.94
N HIS A 79 4.47 0.37 4.48
CA HIS A 79 3.33 1.06 5.07
C HIS A 79 2.28 0.08 5.60
N SER A 80 2.57 -1.24 5.55
CA SER A 80 1.64 -2.30 5.92
C SER A 80 0.32 -2.26 5.15
N SER A 81 0.37 -1.85 3.86
CA SER A 81 -0.80 -1.84 2.99
C SER A 81 -1.32 -3.26 2.72
N GLU A 82 -2.64 -3.46 2.70
CA GLU A 82 -3.26 -4.75 2.31
C GLU A 82 -3.13 -5.01 0.81
N TYR A 83 -3.41 -3.99 0.00
CA TYR A 83 -3.11 -4.00 -1.43
C TYR A 83 -1.86 -3.15 -1.66
N VAL A 84 -0.92 -3.69 -2.41
CA VAL A 84 0.38 -3.05 -2.66
C VAL A 84 0.48 -2.55 -4.09
N ALA A 85 1.35 -1.56 -4.32
CA ALA A 85 1.69 -1.16 -5.67
C ALA A 85 2.48 -2.28 -6.39
N PRO A 86 2.48 -2.33 -7.74
CA PRO A 86 3.19 -3.37 -8.50
C PRO A 86 4.68 -3.53 -8.14
N CYS A 87 5.34 -2.46 -7.70
CA CYS A 87 6.73 -2.50 -7.26
C CYS A 87 6.95 -3.24 -5.94
N ASP A 88 5.90 -3.48 -5.16
CA ASP A 88 5.95 -4.14 -3.86
C ASP A 88 5.27 -5.51 -3.86
N GLU A 89 4.82 -6.00 -5.02
CA GLU A 89 4.28 -7.36 -5.25
C GLU A 89 5.37 -8.46 -5.17
N ARG A 90 6.31 -8.36 -4.22
CA ARG A 90 7.49 -9.22 -4.04
C ARG A 90 7.12 -10.69 -3.87
N ARG A 91 6.18 -10.99 -2.98
CA ARG A 91 5.70 -12.36 -2.73
C ARG A 91 5.07 -12.94 -3.99
N ALA A 92 4.21 -12.18 -4.68
CA ALA A 92 3.61 -12.63 -5.93
C ALA A 92 4.67 -12.88 -7.00
N TRP A 93 5.64 -11.97 -7.16
CA TRP A 93 6.74 -12.13 -8.11
C TRP A 93 7.59 -13.36 -7.82
N LEU A 94 7.89 -13.61 -6.54
CA LEU A 94 8.71 -14.74 -6.10
C LEU A 94 8.00 -16.08 -6.28
N THR A 95 6.69 -16.14 -6.00
CA THR A 95 5.95 -17.41 -5.82
C THR A 95 4.97 -17.73 -6.94
N GLY A 96 4.48 -16.73 -7.68
CA GLY A 96 3.34 -16.83 -8.58
C GLY A 96 1.97 -16.66 -7.90
N PHE A 97 1.90 -16.64 -6.57
CA PHE A 97 0.63 -16.50 -5.84
C PHE A 97 0.20 -15.03 -5.70
N THR A 98 -1.00 -14.70 -6.18
CA THR A 98 -1.51 -13.32 -6.31
C THR A 98 -2.60 -12.91 -5.30
N GLY A 99 -2.93 -13.73 -4.30
CA GLY A 99 -3.90 -13.36 -3.26
C GLY A 99 -3.44 -12.14 -2.43
N SER A 100 -4.33 -11.38 -1.81
CA SER A 100 -3.90 -10.17 -1.07
C SER A 100 -3.14 -10.52 0.22
N ALA A 101 -3.38 -11.69 0.82
CA ALA A 101 -2.76 -12.10 2.06
C ALA A 101 -1.87 -13.36 1.91
N GLY A 102 -0.68 -13.30 2.48
CA GLY A 102 0.20 -14.45 2.61
C GLY A 102 1.63 -14.09 3.04
N THR A 103 2.43 -15.10 3.35
CA THR A 103 3.85 -14.93 3.66
C THR A 103 4.61 -16.10 3.10
N ALA A 104 5.60 -15.82 2.26
CA ALA A 104 6.51 -16.84 1.74
C ALA A 104 7.76 -16.89 2.61
N ILE A 105 8.23 -18.09 2.93
CA ILE A 105 9.49 -18.30 3.63
C ILE A 105 10.32 -19.28 2.81
N VAL A 106 11.55 -18.89 2.50
CA VAL A 106 12.51 -19.71 1.75
C VAL A 106 13.64 -20.07 2.70
N SER A 107 13.88 -21.36 2.92
CA SER A 107 15.07 -21.85 3.60
C SER A 107 16.13 -22.26 2.58
N MET A 108 17.31 -22.67 3.06
CA MET A 108 18.36 -23.21 2.20
C MET A 108 17.94 -24.49 1.44
N LYS A 109 16.91 -25.21 1.91
CA LYS A 109 16.47 -26.48 1.33
C LYS A 109 15.03 -26.44 0.83
N GLU A 110 14.14 -25.80 1.58
CA GLU A 110 12.69 -25.82 1.38
C GLU A 110 12.16 -24.42 1.07
N ALA A 111 10.89 -24.36 0.66
CA ALA A 111 10.15 -23.13 0.51
C ALA A 111 8.68 -23.39 0.85
N ALA A 112 8.06 -22.48 1.59
CA ALA A 112 6.69 -22.62 2.06
C ALA A 112 5.95 -21.28 1.96
N LEU A 113 4.63 -21.33 1.75
CA LEU A 113 3.78 -20.16 1.66
C LEU A 113 2.57 -20.31 2.57
N TRP A 114 2.45 -19.43 3.56
CA TRP A 114 1.28 -19.35 4.43
C TRP A 114 0.26 -18.39 3.84
N THR A 115 -1.01 -18.77 3.86
CA THR A 115 -2.15 -17.89 3.55
C THR A 115 -3.39 -18.35 4.32
N ASP A 116 -4.43 -17.53 4.33
CA ASP A 116 -5.69 -17.81 5.01
C ASP A 116 -6.74 -18.49 4.11
N GLY A 117 -7.85 -18.91 4.72
CA GLY A 117 -8.90 -19.72 4.08
C GLY A 117 -9.52 -19.11 2.83
N ARG A 118 -9.45 -17.78 2.64
CA ARG A 118 -9.93 -17.11 1.42
C ARG A 118 -9.17 -17.59 0.17
N TYR A 119 -7.92 -18.01 0.34
CA TYR A 119 -6.98 -18.22 -0.76
C TYR A 119 -6.54 -19.66 -0.95
N PHE A 120 -7.02 -20.64 -0.18
CA PHE A 120 -6.53 -22.03 -0.28
C PHE A 120 -6.65 -22.64 -1.67
N ASN A 121 -7.80 -22.46 -2.33
CA ASN A 121 -8.01 -22.99 -3.69
C ASN A 121 -7.14 -22.23 -4.71
N GLN A 122 -7.12 -20.90 -4.62
CA GLN A 122 -6.29 -20.06 -5.48
C GLN A 122 -4.81 -20.42 -5.35
N ALA A 123 -4.30 -20.55 -4.13
CA ALA A 123 -2.91 -20.89 -3.86
C ALA A 123 -2.57 -22.31 -4.31
N SER A 124 -3.50 -23.27 -4.15
CA SER A 124 -3.28 -24.64 -4.63
C SER A 124 -3.08 -24.68 -6.15
N THR A 125 -3.87 -23.90 -6.92
CA THR A 125 -3.72 -23.80 -8.38
C THR A 125 -2.49 -22.98 -8.78
N GLN A 126 -2.26 -21.82 -8.16
CA GLN A 126 -1.18 -20.92 -8.56
C GLN A 126 0.21 -21.41 -8.14
N LEU A 127 0.32 -22.27 -7.13
CA LEU A 127 1.59 -22.84 -6.70
C LEU A 127 1.88 -24.20 -7.33
N GLU A 128 0.97 -24.72 -8.17
CA GLU A 128 1.16 -26.00 -8.85
C GLU A 128 2.44 -25.97 -9.71
N GLY A 129 3.29 -26.99 -9.57
CA GLY A 129 4.59 -27.06 -10.24
C GLY A 129 5.68 -26.16 -9.65
N SER A 130 5.35 -25.31 -8.67
CA SER A 130 6.32 -24.49 -7.93
C SER A 130 6.99 -25.29 -6.80
N PRO A 131 8.16 -24.84 -6.31
CA PRO A 131 8.82 -25.44 -5.14
C PRO A 131 8.18 -25.03 -3.78
N PHE A 132 7.14 -24.19 -3.78
CA PHE A 132 6.49 -23.73 -2.55
C PHE A 132 5.46 -24.75 -2.04
N THR A 133 5.63 -25.15 -0.79
CA THR A 133 4.61 -25.92 -0.06
C THR A 133 3.55 -24.97 0.48
N LEU A 134 2.28 -25.19 0.14
CA LEU A 134 1.17 -24.42 0.68
C LEU A 134 0.93 -24.79 2.15
N MET A 135 1.02 -23.80 3.03
CA MET A 135 0.75 -23.90 4.47
C MET A 135 -0.61 -23.23 4.76
N ARG A 136 -1.64 -24.04 4.98
CA ARG A 136 -3.01 -23.58 5.19
C ARG A 136 -3.18 -23.10 6.64
N GLN A 137 -3.15 -21.78 6.85
CA GLN A 137 -3.16 -21.21 8.22
C GLN A 137 -4.39 -21.69 9.01
N HIS A 138 -4.17 -21.95 10.29
CA HIS A 138 -5.19 -22.41 11.25
C HIS A 138 -5.79 -23.80 10.99
N GLU A 139 -5.34 -24.54 9.98
CA GLU A 139 -5.70 -25.96 9.84
C GLU A 139 -4.93 -26.81 10.87
N PRO A 140 -5.58 -27.83 11.48
CA PRO A 140 -4.91 -28.72 12.43
C PRO A 140 -3.67 -29.39 11.85
N GLY A 141 -2.55 -29.32 12.56
CA GLY A 141 -1.28 -29.94 12.17
C GLY A 141 -0.38 -29.08 11.27
N VAL A 142 -0.84 -27.90 10.83
CA VAL A 142 0.00 -26.93 10.12
C VAL A 142 0.80 -26.10 11.13
N LEU A 143 2.13 -26.14 11.02
CA LEU A 143 3.02 -25.34 11.86
C LEU A 143 2.82 -23.84 11.61
N ASP A 144 2.88 -23.04 12.67
CA ASP A 144 2.98 -21.59 12.51
C ASP A 144 4.36 -21.20 11.94
N MET A 145 4.48 -19.97 11.44
CA MET A 145 5.70 -19.51 10.77
C MET A 145 6.95 -19.58 11.69
N PRO A 146 6.90 -19.10 12.95
CA PRO A 146 8.02 -19.27 13.87
C PRO A 146 8.40 -20.74 14.14
N GLU A 147 7.41 -21.62 14.36
CA GLU A 147 7.62 -23.05 14.60
C GLU A 147 8.28 -23.74 13.41
N TRP A 148 7.86 -23.41 12.19
CA TRP A 148 8.49 -23.92 10.98
C TRP A 148 9.92 -23.39 10.85
N CYS A 149 10.16 -22.10 11.11
CA CYS A 149 11.50 -21.50 11.05
C CYS A 149 12.48 -22.13 12.05
N LEU A 150 12.03 -22.50 13.25
CA LEU A 150 12.85 -23.20 14.26
C LEU A 150 13.44 -24.52 13.73
N GLN A 151 12.77 -25.18 12.79
CA GLN A 151 13.25 -26.41 12.17
C GLN A 151 14.32 -26.16 11.09
N GLN A 152 14.39 -24.94 10.56
CA GLN A 152 15.31 -24.57 9.49
C GLN A 152 16.63 -24.01 10.02
N GLY A 153 16.59 -23.34 11.18
CA GLY A 153 17.77 -22.74 11.83
C GLY A 153 17.39 -21.59 12.75
N SER A 154 18.37 -20.76 13.11
CA SER A 154 18.16 -19.64 14.04
C SER A 154 18.32 -18.27 13.39
N LYS A 155 18.99 -18.19 12.23
CA LYS A 155 19.25 -16.92 11.54
C LYS A 155 18.22 -16.68 10.44
N ILE A 156 17.09 -16.10 10.84
CA ILE A 156 15.94 -15.87 9.95
C ILE A 156 15.93 -14.40 9.53
N GLY A 157 16.17 -14.13 8.25
CA GLY A 157 16.20 -12.78 7.71
C GLY A 157 14.85 -12.29 7.20
N ILE A 158 14.64 -10.98 7.28
CA ILE A 158 13.50 -10.28 6.69
C ILE A 158 13.92 -8.86 6.33
N CYS A 159 13.35 -8.26 5.28
CA CYS A 159 13.53 -6.83 5.04
C CYS A 159 13.02 -6.02 6.25
N GLY A 160 13.90 -5.25 6.89
CA GLY A 160 13.57 -4.50 8.11
C GLY A 160 12.48 -3.45 7.88
N GLY A 161 12.38 -2.94 6.65
CA GLY A 161 11.32 -2.03 6.22
C GLY A 161 9.97 -2.70 6.00
N LEU A 162 9.88 -4.03 5.95
CA LEU A 162 8.63 -4.78 5.78
C LEU A 162 8.23 -5.59 7.04
N CYS A 163 9.09 -5.59 8.06
CA CYS A 163 8.88 -6.33 9.29
C CYS A 163 8.25 -5.42 10.35
N THR A 164 6.96 -5.58 10.62
CA THR A 164 6.28 -4.82 11.66
C THR A 164 6.77 -5.22 13.05
N LEU A 165 6.66 -4.33 14.03
CA LEU A 165 7.04 -4.63 15.41
C LEU A 165 6.24 -5.81 15.97
N GLN A 166 4.95 -5.89 15.65
CA GLN A 166 4.09 -7.02 16.01
C GLN A 166 4.55 -8.32 15.35
N PHE A 167 4.87 -8.30 14.05
CA PHE A 167 5.34 -9.49 13.35
C PHE A 167 6.65 -10.00 13.97
N SER A 168 7.60 -9.11 14.25
CA SER A 168 8.85 -9.45 14.95
C SER A 168 8.60 -10.03 16.35
N GLN A 169 7.65 -9.46 17.10
CA GLN A 169 7.30 -9.93 18.43
C GLN A 169 6.80 -11.40 18.40
N ASN A 170 5.98 -11.78 17.41
CA ASN A 170 5.49 -13.16 17.27
C ASN A 170 6.63 -14.19 17.14
N PHE A 171 7.74 -13.83 16.49
CA PHE A 171 8.93 -14.68 16.41
C PHE A 171 9.71 -14.70 17.73
N ARG A 172 9.85 -13.54 18.39
CA ARG A 172 10.55 -13.43 19.68
C ARG A 172 9.88 -14.24 20.78
N GLU A 173 8.56 -14.28 20.82
CA GLU A 173 7.79 -15.10 21.78
C GLU A 173 8.05 -16.60 21.63
N LYS A 174 8.54 -17.04 20.47
CA LYS A 174 8.94 -18.43 20.18
C LYS A 174 10.46 -18.64 20.27
N GLY A 175 11.20 -17.65 20.76
CA GLY A 175 12.65 -17.72 20.95
C GLY A 175 13.48 -17.43 19.69
N LEU A 176 12.88 -16.85 18.64
CA LEU A 176 13.58 -16.44 17.42
C LEU A 176 13.69 -14.92 17.33
N GLU A 177 14.91 -14.42 17.16
CA GLU A 177 15.13 -13.02 16.81
C GLU A 177 15.38 -12.88 15.31
N LEU A 178 14.51 -12.13 14.62
CA LEU A 178 14.63 -11.88 13.19
C LEU A 178 15.82 -10.95 12.91
N VAL A 179 16.57 -11.29 11.87
CA VAL A 179 17.70 -10.49 11.38
C VAL A 179 17.18 -9.45 10.37
N PRO A 180 17.16 -8.15 10.70
CA PRO A 180 16.69 -7.13 9.79
C PRO A 180 17.70 -6.91 8.66
N ILE A 181 17.24 -7.04 7.43
CA ILE A 181 18.01 -6.78 6.21
C ILE A 181 17.59 -5.41 5.66
N ALA A 182 18.56 -4.54 5.39
CA ALA A 182 18.28 -3.17 4.94
C ALA A 182 17.73 -3.12 3.51
N THR A 183 18.31 -3.89 2.59
CA THR A 183 17.87 -3.99 1.19
C THR A 183 17.16 -5.31 0.98
N ASP A 184 15.90 -5.27 0.55
CA ASP A 184 15.13 -6.48 0.29
C ASP A 184 15.83 -7.35 -0.78
N PHE A 185 16.06 -8.63 -0.46
CA PHE A 185 16.75 -9.53 -1.39
C PHE A 185 15.93 -9.82 -2.64
N VAL A 186 14.60 -9.80 -2.55
CA VAL A 186 13.71 -9.91 -3.71
C VAL A 186 13.94 -8.74 -4.65
N ASP A 187 14.10 -7.51 -4.13
CA ASP A 187 14.39 -6.34 -4.96
C ASP A 187 15.72 -6.50 -5.71
N VAL A 188 16.75 -7.06 -5.05
CA VAL A 188 18.06 -7.32 -5.66
C VAL A 188 17.96 -8.31 -6.82
N ILE A 189 17.25 -9.43 -6.64
CA ILE A 189 17.12 -10.47 -7.70
C ILE A 189 16.08 -10.11 -8.77
N TRP A 190 15.10 -9.26 -8.45
CA TRP A 190 14.14 -8.74 -9.41
C TRP A 190 14.82 -7.74 -10.35
N GLY A 191 15.77 -6.96 -9.81
CA GLY A 191 16.64 -6.07 -10.57
C GLY A 191 15.87 -5.03 -11.37
N SER A 192 16.32 -4.75 -12.59
CA SER A 192 15.71 -3.73 -13.46
C SER A 192 14.30 -4.08 -13.96
N ARG A 193 13.85 -5.34 -13.81
CA ARG A 193 12.48 -5.75 -14.15
C ARG A 193 11.46 -5.33 -13.09
N ARG A 194 11.90 -4.87 -11.91
CA ARG A 194 11.01 -4.38 -10.88
C ARG A 194 10.29 -3.11 -11.36
N PRO A 195 8.94 -3.05 -11.29
CA PRO A 195 8.21 -1.85 -11.68
C PRO A 195 8.68 -0.60 -10.93
N LYS A 196 8.59 0.56 -11.58
CA LYS A 196 8.89 1.85 -10.93
C LYS A 196 7.92 2.08 -9.78
N VAL A 197 8.41 2.66 -8.70
CA VAL A 197 7.59 3.09 -7.55
C VAL A 197 6.72 4.27 -7.98
N PRO A 198 5.39 4.22 -7.75
CA PRO A 198 4.49 5.34 -7.96
C PRO A 198 4.92 6.60 -7.19
N ARG A 199 4.65 7.78 -7.77
CA ARG A 199 5.00 9.09 -7.19
C ARG A 199 4.00 10.17 -7.60
N ASN A 200 2.73 9.79 -7.62
CA ASN A 200 1.67 10.66 -8.09
C ASN A 200 1.51 11.88 -7.16
N PRO A 201 1.05 13.03 -7.67
CA PRO A 201 0.74 14.18 -6.84
C PRO A 201 -0.33 13.86 -5.78
N CYS A 202 -0.25 14.53 -4.64
CA CYS A 202 -1.28 14.48 -3.61
C CYS A 202 -2.32 15.60 -3.88
N LEU A 203 -3.58 15.33 -3.58
CA LEU A 203 -4.70 16.24 -3.77
C LEU A 203 -5.34 16.58 -2.42
N GLU A 204 -5.72 17.83 -2.24
CA GLU A 204 -6.50 18.26 -1.08
C GLU A 204 -7.88 17.61 -1.11
N GLN A 205 -8.33 17.15 0.06
CA GLN A 205 -9.70 16.79 0.33
C GLN A 205 -10.41 17.94 1.06
N PRO A 206 -11.36 18.65 0.42
CA PRO A 206 -11.98 19.85 0.99
C PRO A 206 -12.74 19.59 2.29
N LEU A 207 -12.85 20.61 3.13
CA LEU A 207 -13.65 20.60 4.38
C LEU A 207 -15.11 20.16 4.17
N ALA A 208 -15.69 20.46 3.01
CA ALA A 208 -17.03 20.02 2.65
C ALA A 208 -17.18 18.48 2.56
N LEU A 209 -16.08 17.74 2.48
CA LEU A 209 -16.04 16.28 2.49
C LEU A 209 -15.48 15.72 3.81
N THR A 210 -14.55 16.41 4.46
CA THR A 210 -13.85 15.91 5.65
C THR A 210 -14.54 16.31 6.96
N GLY A 211 -15.26 17.44 6.98
CA GLY A 211 -15.96 17.96 8.17
C GLY A 211 -15.07 18.49 9.29
N GLU A 212 -13.75 18.29 9.20
CA GLU A 212 -12.80 18.67 10.23
C GLU A 212 -11.46 19.07 9.60
N SER A 213 -10.91 20.18 10.07
CA SER A 213 -9.65 20.74 9.58
C SER A 213 -8.44 19.95 10.07
N VAL A 214 -7.31 20.06 9.35
CA VAL A 214 -6.04 19.43 9.75
C VAL A 214 -5.62 19.92 11.13
N LYS A 215 -5.79 21.22 11.40
CA LYS A 215 -5.43 21.83 12.67
C LYS A 215 -6.18 21.21 13.85
N SER A 216 -7.50 21.07 13.74
CA SER A 216 -8.34 20.45 14.78
C SER A 216 -7.91 19.00 15.04
N LYS A 217 -7.66 18.22 13.97
CA LYS A 217 -7.19 16.84 14.10
C LYS A 217 -5.84 16.74 14.82
N LEU A 218 -4.88 17.58 14.42
CA LEU A 218 -3.56 17.62 15.06
C LEU A 218 -3.63 18.00 16.53
N GLU A 219 -4.46 18.98 16.92
CA GLU A 219 -4.64 19.38 18.31
C GLU A 219 -5.18 18.23 19.17
N ARG A 220 -6.19 17.49 18.66
CA ARG A 220 -6.72 16.30 19.32
C ARG A 220 -5.67 15.20 19.46
N VAL A 221 -4.93 14.90 18.39
CA VAL A 221 -3.87 13.88 18.41
C VAL A 221 -2.78 14.26 19.41
N LYS A 222 -2.29 15.50 19.38
CA LYS A 222 -1.24 15.98 20.31
C LYS A 222 -1.68 15.89 21.77
N LYS A 223 -2.96 16.14 22.06
CA LYS A 223 -3.52 15.98 23.40
C LYS A 223 -3.39 14.55 23.92
N GLU A 224 -3.70 13.54 23.09
CA GLU A 224 -3.56 12.12 23.47
C GLU A 224 -2.08 11.70 23.63
N LEU A 225 -1.17 12.32 22.89
CA LEU A 225 0.27 11.98 22.96
C LEU A 225 0.96 12.45 24.25
N ASN A 226 0.37 13.39 25.00
CA ASN A 226 0.90 13.89 26.27
C ASN A 226 2.40 14.27 26.22
N GLY A 227 2.83 14.95 25.15
CA GLY A 227 4.22 15.36 24.94
C GLY A 227 5.13 14.32 24.27
N SER A 228 4.62 13.11 23.97
CA SER A 228 5.31 12.12 23.14
C SER A 228 5.28 12.54 21.66
N ALA A 229 6.29 12.11 20.91
CA ALA A 229 6.24 12.13 19.44
C ALA A 229 5.40 10.96 18.92
N LEU A 230 4.79 11.11 17.75
CA LEU A 230 4.10 10.04 17.02
C LEU A 230 4.72 9.88 15.64
N VAL A 231 5.03 8.64 15.27
CA VAL A 231 5.52 8.30 13.93
C VAL A 231 4.47 7.45 13.23
N LEU A 232 4.09 7.85 12.03
CA LEU A 232 3.08 7.19 11.21
C LEU A 232 3.69 6.74 9.89
N ASN A 233 3.39 5.51 9.50
CA ASN A 233 3.63 4.98 8.16
C ASN A 233 2.37 4.44 7.49
N ALA A 234 1.30 4.14 8.23
CA ALA A 234 0.01 3.76 7.64
C ALA A 234 -0.55 4.90 6.77
N LEU A 235 -0.69 4.65 5.47
CA LEU A 235 -0.98 5.72 4.50
C LEU A 235 -2.37 6.34 4.69
N ASP A 236 -3.34 5.55 5.10
CA ASP A 236 -4.70 5.99 5.36
C ASP A 236 -4.78 6.90 6.61
N GLN A 237 -4.00 6.60 7.65
CA GLN A 237 -3.83 7.47 8.83
C GLN A 237 -3.22 8.82 8.43
N ILE A 238 -2.17 8.82 7.61
CA ILE A 238 -1.53 10.04 7.11
C ILE A 238 -2.52 10.85 6.25
N CYS A 239 -3.24 10.20 5.33
CA CYS A 239 -4.25 10.84 4.49
C CYS A 239 -5.39 11.46 5.32
N TRP A 240 -5.90 10.75 6.32
CA TRP A 240 -6.95 11.28 7.20
C TRP A 240 -6.47 12.46 8.03
N LEU A 241 -5.26 12.37 8.61
CA LEU A 241 -4.69 13.42 9.45
C LEU A 241 -4.45 14.72 8.67
N THR A 242 -4.01 14.58 7.42
CA THR A 242 -3.57 15.72 6.59
C THR A 242 -4.65 16.27 5.66
N ASN A 243 -5.83 15.65 5.59
CA ASN A 243 -6.85 15.96 4.57
C ASN A 243 -6.28 15.92 3.14
N LEU A 244 -5.32 15.04 2.87
CA LEU A 244 -4.76 14.80 1.54
C LEU A 244 -5.17 13.41 1.04
N ARG A 245 -5.24 13.23 -0.27
CA ARG A 245 -5.49 11.94 -0.95
C ARG A 245 -4.53 11.77 -2.12
N GLY A 246 -4.37 10.53 -2.57
CA GLY A 246 -3.48 10.17 -3.68
C GLY A 246 -4.03 9.06 -4.54
N CYS A 247 -3.18 8.51 -5.40
CA CYS A 247 -3.50 7.38 -6.27
C CYS A 247 -2.28 6.46 -6.50
N ASP A 248 -1.39 6.36 -5.51
CA ASP A 248 -0.19 5.52 -5.61
C ASP A 248 -0.49 4.03 -5.49
N VAL A 249 -1.60 3.67 -4.83
CA VAL A 249 -2.08 2.30 -4.68
C VAL A 249 -3.42 2.17 -5.40
N GLU A 250 -3.58 1.14 -6.22
CA GLU A 250 -4.83 0.90 -6.94
C GLU A 250 -5.99 0.67 -5.96
N CYS A 251 -7.17 1.22 -6.28
CA CYS A 251 -8.39 1.19 -5.46
C CYS A 251 -8.30 1.85 -4.06
N ASN A 252 -7.11 2.28 -3.63
CA ASN A 252 -6.90 2.95 -2.35
C ASN A 252 -6.42 4.39 -2.60
N PRO A 253 -7.21 5.43 -2.23
CA PRO A 253 -6.89 6.82 -2.58
C PRO A 253 -5.80 7.43 -1.68
N VAL A 254 -4.64 6.78 -1.63
CA VAL A 254 -3.50 7.09 -0.76
C VAL A 254 -2.24 7.45 -1.55
N PHE A 255 -1.27 8.06 -0.88
CA PHE A 255 0.05 8.41 -1.43
C PHE A 255 1.15 7.92 -0.50
N PHE A 256 2.30 7.54 -1.05
CA PHE A 256 3.41 7.04 -0.23
C PHE A 256 4.02 8.16 0.63
N ALA A 257 3.97 7.96 1.95
CA ALA A 257 4.47 8.95 2.90
C ALA A 257 4.84 8.36 4.26
N TYR A 258 5.67 9.10 4.99
CA TYR A 258 5.79 9.00 6.45
C TYR A 258 5.40 10.33 7.08
N ALA A 259 4.89 10.28 8.32
CA ALA A 259 4.63 11.47 9.11
C ALA A 259 5.25 11.36 10.50
N VAL A 260 5.84 12.46 10.97
CA VAL A 260 6.31 12.61 12.34
C VAL A 260 5.59 13.80 12.97
N VAL A 261 4.85 13.55 14.04
CA VAL A 261 4.12 14.56 14.80
C VAL A 261 4.86 14.79 16.12
N THR A 262 5.31 16.02 16.30
CA THR A 262 5.87 16.55 17.55
C THR A 262 5.12 17.83 17.90
N ASP A 263 5.82 18.88 18.31
CA ASP A 263 5.26 20.24 18.30
C ASP A 263 4.97 20.71 16.86
N GLU A 264 5.70 20.17 15.88
CA GLU A 264 5.53 20.40 14.44
C GLU A 264 5.04 19.13 13.73
N LEU A 265 4.39 19.31 12.58
CA LEU A 265 4.09 18.23 11.63
C LEU A 265 5.22 18.15 10.59
N THR A 266 5.86 17.00 10.45
CA THR A 266 6.81 16.73 9.37
C THR A 266 6.29 15.60 8.49
N LEU A 267 6.24 15.81 7.17
CA LEU A 267 5.82 14.85 6.17
C LEU A 267 6.97 14.53 5.22
N TYR A 268 7.18 13.24 4.97
CA TYR A 268 8.14 12.73 3.99
C TYR A 268 7.34 12.16 2.83
N LEU A 269 7.34 12.84 1.68
CA LEU A 269 6.39 12.59 0.59
C LEU A 269 7.08 12.07 -0.66
N ARG A 270 6.57 10.99 -1.24
CA ARG A 270 7.19 10.36 -2.43
C ARG A 270 7.10 11.24 -3.66
N CYS A 271 6.05 12.04 -3.78
CA CYS A 271 5.89 13.00 -4.88
C CYS A 271 6.95 14.12 -4.89
N LEU A 272 7.71 14.28 -3.80
CA LEU A 272 8.82 15.23 -3.66
C LEU A 272 10.20 14.60 -3.90
N ASP A 273 10.28 13.30 -4.20
CA ASP A 273 11.53 12.66 -4.60
C ASP A 273 11.91 13.01 -6.04
N ARG A 274 13.22 13.17 -6.27
CA ARG A 274 13.80 13.41 -7.59
C ARG A 274 13.69 12.16 -8.47
N GLU A 275 13.42 12.34 -9.77
CA GLU A 275 13.66 11.24 -10.71
C GLU A 275 15.15 11.14 -10.99
N LEU A 276 15.71 9.95 -10.80
CA LEU A 276 17.01 9.62 -11.36
C LEU A 276 16.80 9.10 -12.78
N CYS A 277 17.47 9.70 -13.77
CA CYS A 277 17.55 9.08 -15.09
C CYS A 277 18.34 7.76 -15.00
N GLY A 278 18.13 6.85 -15.97
CA GLY A 278 18.88 5.59 -16.05
C GLY A 278 20.41 5.73 -16.17
N ASN A 279 20.92 6.94 -16.40
CA ASN A 279 22.34 7.30 -16.40
C ASN A 279 22.79 8.03 -15.11
N GLY A 280 21.93 8.13 -14.09
CA GLY A 280 22.23 8.77 -12.81
C GLY A 280 22.16 10.31 -12.81
N LEU A 281 21.72 10.94 -13.91
CA LEU A 281 21.60 12.40 -14.00
C LEU A 281 20.19 12.90 -13.65
N GLU A 282 20.12 14.07 -13.02
CA GLU A 282 18.87 14.76 -12.65
C GLU A 282 18.25 15.47 -13.86
N GLN A 283 16.92 15.41 -14.00
CA GLN A 283 16.20 16.22 -15.00
C GLN A 283 15.80 17.57 -14.39
N HIS A 284 16.24 18.68 -14.98
CA HIS A 284 15.85 20.04 -14.56
C HIS A 284 14.32 20.23 -14.46
N GLU A 285 13.53 19.59 -15.35
CA GLU A 285 12.06 19.62 -15.32
C GLU A 285 11.47 18.99 -14.05
N SER A 286 12.21 18.08 -13.39
CA SER A 286 11.78 17.47 -12.14
C SER A 286 11.84 18.45 -10.96
N ASP A 287 12.82 19.36 -10.92
CA ASP A 287 13.01 20.29 -9.81
C ASP A 287 11.93 21.37 -9.76
N GLU A 288 11.55 21.94 -10.92
CA GLU A 288 10.48 22.94 -10.99
C GLU A 288 9.14 22.35 -10.58
N ARG A 289 8.81 21.15 -11.08
CA ARG A 289 7.60 20.41 -10.69
C ARG A 289 7.56 20.17 -9.18
N ILE A 290 8.66 19.72 -8.58
CA ILE A 290 8.75 19.47 -7.13
C ILE A 290 8.56 20.78 -6.35
N ALA A 291 9.14 21.88 -6.80
CA ALA A 291 8.98 23.19 -6.16
C ALA A 291 7.52 23.67 -6.17
N VAL A 292 6.83 23.55 -7.30
CA VAL A 292 5.40 23.93 -7.42
C VAL A 292 4.50 23.05 -6.55
N LEU A 293 4.73 21.73 -6.55
CA LEU A 293 3.98 20.81 -5.69
C LEU A 293 4.20 21.13 -4.21
N LYS A 294 5.46 21.34 -3.80
CA LYS A 294 5.80 21.70 -2.43
C LYS A 294 5.16 23.01 -2.00
N ALA A 295 5.16 24.03 -2.85
CA ALA A 295 4.52 25.31 -2.56
C ALA A 295 3.01 25.16 -2.37
N THR A 296 2.35 24.39 -3.24
CA THR A 296 0.90 24.11 -3.16
C THR A 296 0.54 23.39 -1.86
N LEU A 297 1.30 22.35 -1.50
CA LEU A 297 1.07 21.60 -0.26
C LEU A 297 1.38 22.44 1.00
N LEU A 298 2.37 23.32 0.96
CA LEU A 298 2.63 24.25 2.07
C LEU A 298 1.48 25.25 2.25
N GLU A 299 0.87 25.71 1.15
CA GLU A 299 -0.28 26.61 1.21
C GLU A 299 -1.50 25.94 1.84
N HIS A 300 -1.76 24.65 1.55
CA HIS A 300 -2.80 23.86 2.22
C HIS A 300 -2.69 23.97 3.75
N PHE A 301 -1.52 23.72 4.33
CA PHE A 301 -1.31 23.84 5.77
C PHE A 301 -1.31 25.30 6.27
N ARG A 302 -0.71 26.22 5.51
CA ARG A 302 -0.65 27.65 5.88
C ARG A 302 -2.02 28.29 5.95
N SER A 303 -2.93 27.90 5.06
CA SER A 303 -4.32 28.40 5.03
C SER A 303 -5.08 28.10 6.33
N GLU A 304 -4.70 27.03 7.04
CA GLU A 304 -5.21 26.67 8.36
C GLU A 304 -4.38 27.23 9.53
N GLY A 305 -3.36 28.04 9.26
CA GLY A 305 -2.45 28.58 10.26
C GLY A 305 -1.50 27.53 10.85
N LEU A 306 -1.17 26.49 10.09
CA LEU A 306 -0.22 25.45 10.49
C LEU A 306 1.14 25.64 9.80
N ALA A 307 2.21 25.35 10.55
CA ALA A 307 3.53 25.13 10.00
C ALA A 307 3.74 23.61 9.80
N ALA A 308 4.12 23.22 8.59
CA ALA A 308 4.45 21.84 8.26
C ALA A 308 5.79 21.77 7.51
N ASN A 309 6.62 20.79 7.85
CA ASN A 309 7.88 20.50 7.16
C ASN A 309 7.63 19.44 6.09
N LEU A 310 7.86 19.78 4.82
CA LEU A 310 7.70 18.82 3.70
C LEU A 310 9.07 18.43 3.14
N LEU A 311 9.37 17.14 3.21
CA LEU A 311 10.65 16.54 2.84
C LEU A 311 10.46 15.43 1.80
N PRO A 312 11.48 15.13 0.99
CA PRO A 312 11.45 13.97 0.08
C PRO A 312 11.31 12.66 0.88
N TYR A 313 10.51 11.72 0.39
CA TYR A 313 10.34 10.39 1.03
C TYR A 313 11.69 9.70 1.24
N SER A 314 12.59 9.79 0.26
CA SER A 314 13.93 9.21 0.31
C SER A 314 14.81 9.74 1.45
N SER A 315 14.47 10.87 2.07
CA SER A 315 15.19 11.42 3.22
C SER A 315 14.72 10.84 4.57
N PHE A 316 13.69 10.00 4.56
CA PHE A 316 13.23 9.31 5.76
C PHE A 316 14.05 8.04 5.99
N ASP A 317 14.71 7.97 7.15
CA ASP A 317 15.31 6.76 7.67
C ASP A 317 15.19 6.71 9.21
N ALA A 318 15.73 5.66 9.82
CA ALA A 318 15.71 5.47 11.26
C ALA A 318 16.37 6.65 12.01
N ALA A 319 17.50 7.13 11.51
CA ALA A 319 18.30 8.18 12.17
C ALA A 319 17.58 9.53 12.12
N GLU A 320 17.03 9.90 10.95
CA GLU A 320 16.19 11.08 10.77
C GLU A 320 14.94 11.00 11.67
N CYS A 321 14.29 9.83 11.73
CA CYS A 321 13.15 9.61 12.63
C CYS A 321 13.53 9.82 14.10
N ALA A 322 14.65 9.25 14.55
CA ALA A 322 15.15 9.40 15.91
C ALA A 322 15.55 10.85 16.24
N GLN A 323 16.14 11.56 15.28
CA GLN A 323 16.52 12.97 15.38
C GLN A 323 15.29 13.87 15.54
N ARG A 324 14.26 13.70 14.69
CA ARG A 324 13.00 14.45 14.80
C ARG A 324 12.31 14.24 16.14
N CYS A 325 12.42 13.04 16.68
CA CYS A 325 11.82 12.67 17.95
C CYS A 325 12.72 12.92 19.17
N SER A 326 13.87 13.60 19.00
CA SER A 326 14.87 13.77 20.05
C SER A 326 14.29 14.37 21.33
N GLY A 327 14.75 13.85 22.49
CA GLY A 327 14.28 14.27 23.82
C GLY A 327 12.88 13.81 24.20
N ARG A 328 12.14 13.11 23.32
CA ARG A 328 10.76 12.66 23.57
C ARG A 328 10.67 11.13 23.63
N LYS A 329 9.63 10.64 24.31
CA LYS A 329 9.08 9.30 24.10
C LYS A 329 8.44 9.25 22.71
N VAL A 330 8.42 8.08 22.08
CA VAL A 330 7.94 7.92 20.69
C VAL A 330 6.87 6.85 20.64
N ALA A 331 5.64 7.26 20.34
CA ALA A 331 4.52 6.37 20.07
C ALA A 331 4.72 5.68 18.72
N LEU A 332 4.74 4.34 18.74
CA LEU A 332 4.87 3.47 17.58
C LEU A 332 3.73 2.45 17.62
N GLU A 333 2.91 2.40 16.58
CA GLU A 333 1.85 1.42 16.47
C GLU A 333 2.42 0.06 16.06
N LYS A 334 2.23 -0.97 16.89
CA LYS A 334 2.87 -2.28 16.73
C LYS A 334 2.55 -2.94 15.38
N ALA A 335 1.30 -2.78 14.93
CA ALA A 335 0.79 -3.42 13.73
C ALA A 335 1.36 -2.84 12.44
N THR A 336 1.83 -1.60 12.45
CA THR A 336 2.23 -0.87 11.22
C THR A 336 3.69 -0.43 11.26
N SER A 337 4.19 0.06 12.40
CA SER A 337 5.57 0.51 12.54
C SER A 337 6.55 -0.63 12.29
N THR A 338 7.61 -0.37 11.53
CA THR A 338 8.56 -1.39 11.09
C THR A 338 9.83 -1.41 11.94
N LEU A 339 10.58 -2.53 11.90
CA LEU A 339 11.87 -2.64 12.58
C LEU A 339 12.85 -1.56 12.09
N ALA A 340 12.86 -1.27 10.77
CA ALA A 340 13.71 -0.22 10.21
C ALA A 340 13.37 1.16 10.80
N MET A 341 12.09 1.51 10.91
CA MET A 341 11.66 2.78 11.52
C MET A 341 12.10 2.90 12.98
N ALA A 342 11.98 1.82 13.75
CA ALA A 342 12.29 1.83 15.17
C ALA A 342 13.79 1.71 15.48
N ALA A 343 14.63 1.32 14.50
CA ALA A 343 16.00 0.86 14.73
C ALA A 343 16.89 1.85 15.50
N ALA A 344 16.80 3.15 15.19
CA ALA A 344 17.61 4.18 15.85
C ALA A 344 16.94 4.82 17.07
N ILE A 345 15.70 4.44 17.39
CA ILE A 345 15.00 4.89 18.61
C ILE A 345 15.34 3.90 19.72
N PRO A 346 15.95 4.31 20.84
CA PRO A 346 16.22 3.42 21.97
C PRO A 346 14.95 2.77 22.53
N GLU A 347 15.01 1.51 22.94
CA GLU A 347 13.84 0.74 23.38
C GLU A 347 13.12 1.41 24.56
N GLU A 348 13.87 1.97 25.50
CA GLU A 348 13.35 2.71 26.64
C GLU A 348 12.57 3.98 26.25
N ARG A 349 12.75 4.51 25.04
CA ARG A 349 12.00 5.65 24.51
C ARG A 349 10.78 5.23 23.68
N ARG A 350 10.67 3.96 23.28
CA ARG A 350 9.54 3.47 22.47
C ARG A 350 8.31 3.27 23.36
N VAL A 351 7.19 3.87 22.96
CA VAL A 351 5.87 3.65 23.55
C VAL A 351 5.08 2.85 22.53
N LEU A 352 5.04 1.53 22.71
CA LEU A 352 4.35 0.65 21.78
C LEU A 352 2.84 0.70 22.05
N VAL A 353 2.07 1.07 21.04
CA VAL A 353 0.60 1.15 21.12
C VAL A 353 -0.03 0.12 20.20
N ASP A 354 -1.18 -0.42 20.59
CA ASP A 354 -1.97 -1.31 19.71
C ASP A 354 -2.68 -0.53 18.60
N CYS A 355 -3.02 0.72 18.87
CA CYS A 355 -3.81 1.56 17.97
C CYS A 355 -3.37 3.02 18.15
N SER A 356 -3.01 3.72 17.07
CA SER A 356 -2.65 5.13 17.17
C SER A 356 -3.87 6.00 17.50
N PRO A 357 -3.69 7.19 18.12
CA PRO A 357 -4.79 8.13 18.30
C PRO A 357 -5.48 8.51 16.98
N VAL A 358 -4.73 8.50 15.87
CA VAL A 358 -5.26 8.78 14.53
C VAL A 358 -6.22 7.69 14.08
N GLU A 359 -5.86 6.43 14.29
CA GLU A 359 -6.70 5.27 13.98
C GLU A 359 -8.02 5.32 14.78
N ILE A 360 -7.93 5.56 16.08
CA ILE A 360 -9.09 5.68 16.98
C ILE A 360 -10.01 6.81 16.50
N PHE A 361 -9.46 7.98 16.17
CA PHE A 361 -10.26 9.13 15.77
C PHE A 361 -10.89 8.97 14.39
N LYS A 362 -10.20 8.37 13.42
CA LYS A 362 -10.79 8.12 12.08
C LYS A 362 -11.80 6.98 12.07
N ALA A 363 -11.79 6.11 13.08
CA ALA A 363 -12.77 5.03 13.20
C ALA A 363 -14.18 5.58 13.36
N VAL A 364 -14.35 6.68 14.11
CA VAL A 364 -15.63 7.35 14.37
C VAL A 364 -15.84 8.50 13.40
N LYS A 365 -16.77 8.31 12.44
CA LYS A 365 -17.01 9.31 11.37
C LYS A 365 -17.84 10.46 11.91
N ASN A 366 -17.51 11.68 11.51
CA ASN A 366 -18.32 12.85 11.83
C ASN A 366 -19.56 12.96 10.92
N ASP A 367 -20.47 13.89 11.22
CA ASP A 367 -21.73 14.03 10.48
C ASP A 367 -21.54 14.34 8.99
N VAL A 368 -20.48 15.08 8.63
CA VAL A 368 -20.15 15.41 7.23
C VAL A 368 -19.67 14.15 6.49
N GLU A 369 -18.77 13.38 7.10
CA GLU A 369 -18.29 12.11 6.54
C GLU A 369 -19.43 11.09 6.40
N ILE A 370 -20.31 10.98 7.41
CA ILE A 370 -21.50 10.11 7.37
C ILE A 370 -22.46 10.54 6.26
N ALA A 371 -22.73 11.84 6.11
CA ALA A 371 -23.56 12.36 5.03
C ALA A 371 -22.93 12.07 3.65
N GLY A 372 -21.61 12.22 3.53
CA GLY A 372 -20.83 11.86 2.34
C GLY A 372 -20.96 10.38 1.99
N LEU A 373 -20.80 9.48 2.96
CA LEU A 373 -20.97 8.04 2.80
C LEU A 373 -22.39 7.68 2.33
N ARG A 374 -23.43 8.29 2.93
CA ARG A 374 -24.82 8.09 2.50
C ARG A 374 -25.04 8.54 1.05
N LYS A 375 -24.47 9.68 0.64
CA LYS A 375 -24.57 10.19 -0.73
C LYS A 375 -23.80 9.31 -1.72
N ALA A 376 -22.63 8.79 -1.34
CA ALA A 376 -21.87 7.84 -2.12
C ALA A 376 -22.67 6.53 -2.30
N GLY A 377 -23.16 5.94 -1.20
CA GLY A 377 -23.95 4.72 -1.21
C GLY A 377 -25.20 4.83 -2.09
N ARG A 378 -25.94 5.94 -2.05
CA ARG A 378 -27.10 6.13 -2.94
C ARG A 378 -26.74 6.09 -4.43
N ARG A 379 -25.61 6.68 -4.82
CA ARG A 379 -25.14 6.67 -6.21
C ARG A 379 -24.70 5.27 -6.62
N ASP A 380 -24.01 4.58 -5.72
CA ASP A 380 -23.54 3.21 -5.94
C ASP A 380 -24.71 2.22 -6.07
N CYS A 381 -25.70 2.29 -5.18
CA CYS A 381 -26.94 1.51 -5.29
C CYS A 381 -27.68 1.79 -6.60
N ALA A 382 -27.78 3.06 -7.03
CA ALA A 382 -28.43 3.39 -8.31
C ALA A 382 -27.68 2.78 -9.50
N ALA A 383 -26.35 2.75 -9.48
CA ALA A 383 -25.54 2.09 -10.50
C ALA A 383 -25.77 0.57 -10.52
N LEU A 384 -25.80 -0.08 -9.35
CA LEU A 384 -26.08 -1.52 -9.22
C LEU A 384 -27.50 -1.87 -9.70
N VAL A 385 -28.51 -1.08 -9.34
CA VAL A 385 -29.89 -1.28 -9.83
C VAL A 385 -29.95 -1.14 -11.35
N GLY A 386 -29.26 -0.15 -11.92
CA GLY A 386 -29.15 0.01 -13.38
C GLY A 386 -28.47 -1.20 -14.05
N PHE A 387 -27.39 -1.70 -13.46
CA PHE A 387 -26.70 -2.90 -13.93
C PHE A 387 -27.60 -4.14 -13.89
N TYR A 388 -28.33 -4.37 -12.80
CA TYR A 388 -29.24 -5.51 -12.69
C TYR A 388 -30.40 -5.40 -13.70
N GLY A 389 -31.01 -4.23 -13.87
CA GLY A 389 -32.06 -4.04 -14.88
C GLY A 389 -31.55 -4.30 -16.31
N TRP A 390 -30.32 -3.89 -16.61
CA TRP A 390 -29.65 -4.23 -17.88
C TRP A 390 -29.41 -5.73 -18.02
N LEU A 391 -28.91 -6.39 -16.97
CA LEU A 391 -28.58 -7.82 -16.98
C LEU A 391 -29.83 -8.68 -17.15
N GLU A 392 -30.91 -8.39 -16.42
CA GLU A 392 -32.20 -9.07 -16.57
C GLU A 392 -32.74 -8.95 -18.00
N THR A 393 -32.68 -7.75 -18.58
CA THR A 393 -33.10 -7.53 -19.97
C THR A 393 -32.27 -8.37 -20.94
N ARG A 394 -30.97 -8.52 -20.70
CA ARG A 394 -30.08 -9.34 -21.55
C ARG A 394 -30.38 -10.83 -21.40
N LEU A 395 -30.58 -11.34 -20.18
CA LEU A 395 -30.88 -12.76 -19.95
C LEU A 395 -32.28 -13.14 -20.43
N GLY A 396 -33.29 -12.29 -20.22
CA GLY A 396 -34.65 -12.53 -20.70
C GLY A 396 -34.76 -12.61 -22.22
N ARG A 397 -33.88 -11.92 -22.97
CA ARG A 397 -33.79 -12.02 -24.44
C ARG A 397 -33.16 -13.33 -24.93
N VAL A 398 -32.45 -14.07 -24.07
CA VAL A 398 -31.76 -15.32 -24.41
C VAL A 398 -32.63 -16.57 -24.12
N GLY A 399 -33.91 -16.38 -23.76
CA GLY A 399 -34.90 -17.47 -23.78
C GLY A 399 -35.04 -18.29 -22.50
N GLY A 400 -34.67 -17.73 -21.35
CA GLY A 400 -35.07 -18.25 -20.04
C GLY A 400 -35.54 -17.07 -19.19
N GLY A 401 -36.78 -17.07 -18.71
CA GLY A 401 -37.33 -16.03 -17.86
C GLY A 401 -36.64 -15.96 -16.49
N VAL A 402 -35.38 -15.50 -16.48
CA VAL A 402 -34.58 -15.33 -15.27
C VAL A 402 -34.88 -13.96 -14.71
N GLN A 403 -35.69 -13.93 -13.65
CA GLN A 403 -35.83 -12.77 -12.78
C GLN A 403 -34.67 -12.82 -11.78
N ILE A 404 -33.81 -11.81 -11.79
CA ILE A 404 -32.77 -11.66 -10.78
C ILE A 404 -33.43 -10.90 -9.63
N SER A 405 -34.22 -11.60 -8.82
CA SER A 405 -34.69 -11.03 -7.57
C SER A 405 -33.47 -10.85 -6.66
N GLY A 406 -32.89 -9.66 -6.68
CA GLY A 406 -31.95 -9.19 -5.66
C GLY A 406 -32.69 -9.08 -4.34
N ALA A 407 -32.93 -10.21 -3.69
CA ALA A 407 -33.33 -10.26 -2.29
C ALA A 407 -32.12 -9.76 -1.49
N PHE A 408 -32.05 -8.45 -1.29
CA PHE A 408 -31.27 -7.87 -0.21
C PHE A 408 -32.00 -8.24 1.09
N PRO A 409 -31.42 -9.08 1.97
CA PRO A 409 -31.98 -9.31 3.31
C PRO A 409 -31.95 -8.05 4.17
#